data_AF-A0A523XHS4-F1
#
_entry.id   AF-A0A523XHS4-F1
#
_cell.length_a   1.000
_cell.length_b   1.000
_cell.length_c   1.000
_cell.angle_alpha   90.00
_cell.angle_beta   90.00
_cell.angle_gamma   90.00
#
_symmetry.space_group_name_H-M   'P 1'
#
loop_
_entity.id
_entity.type
_entity.pdbx_description
1 polymer ?
#
loop_
_entity_poly.entity_id
_entity_poly.type
_entity_poly.pdbx_seq_one_letter_code
_entity_poly.pdbx_strand_id
1 'polypeptide(L)' 'GDRVFRGQTIGLLGASGNATGPHVHYEVLVNRRHVNPKGYIHSGLF' A
#
# COMPACT_ATOMS: atom_id res chain seq x y z
N GLY A 1 -18.16 -1.40 1.75
CA GLY A 1 -16.91 -0.90 1.15
C GLY A 1 -16.83 -1.39 -0.28
N ASP A 2 -16.03 -0.72 -1.09
CA ASP A 2 -15.94 -1.01 -2.52
C ASP A 2 -15.02 -2.21 -2.78
N ARG A 3 -15.36 -3.01 -3.79
CA ARG A 3 -14.47 -4.07 -4.27
C ARG A 3 -13.47 -3.45 -5.24
N VAL A 4 -12.19 -3.73 -5.04
CA VAL A 4 -11.10 -3.25 -5.90
C VAL A 4 -10.38 -4.41 -6.57
N PHE A 5 -9.81 -4.18 -7.75
CA PHE A 5 -9.01 -5.17 -8.48
C PHE A 5 -7.52 -4.78 -8.51
N ARG A 6 -6.64 -5.75 -8.77
CA ARG A 6 -5.19 -5.50 -8.86
C ARG A 6 -4.89 -4.49 -9.97
N GLY A 7 -4.16 -3.44 -9.64
CA GLY A 7 -3.80 -2.37 -10.57
C GLY A 7 -4.82 -1.23 -10.64
N GLN A 8 -5.96 -1.33 -9.95
CA GLN A 8 -6.89 -0.21 -9.84
C GLN A 8 -6.26 0.95 -9.06
N THR A 9 -6.33 2.16 -9.61
CA THR A 9 -5.98 3.37 -8.87
C THR A 9 -6.99 3.60 -7.75
N ILE A 10 -6.51 3.64 -6.51
CA ILE A 10 -7.34 3.81 -5.30
C ILE A 10 -7.05 5.12 -4.55
N GLY A 11 -6.10 5.92 -5.02
CA GLY A 11 -5.70 7.16 -4.38
C GLY A 11 -4.50 7.79 -5.06
N LEU A 12 -4.14 8.99 -4.59
CA LEU A 12 -2.97 9.75 -5.02
C LEU A 12 -1.95 9.85 -3.88
N LEU A 13 -0.68 10.08 -4.21
CA LEU A 13 0.36 10.37 -3.23
C LEU A 13 0.01 11.64 -2.44
N GLY A 14 0.38 11.69 -1.16
CA GLY A 14 0.15 12.86 -0.32
C GLY A 14 1.07 12.91 0.89
N ALA A 15 0.79 13.87 1.78
CA ALA A 15 1.53 14.11 3.02
C ALA A 15 0.61 14.64 4.14
N SER A 16 -0.69 14.36 4.10
CA SER A 16 -1.68 14.91 5.05
C SER A 16 -1.64 14.29 6.46
N GLY A 17 -0.86 13.23 6.67
CA GLY A 17 -0.71 12.54 7.96
C GLY A 17 0.51 13.01 8.76
N ASN A 18 0.96 12.16 9.69
CA ASN A 18 2.24 12.36 10.37
C ASN A 18 3.38 12.05 9.39
N ALA A 19 3.71 13.05 8.58
CA ALA A 19 4.64 12.96 7.46
C ALA A 19 5.56 14.18 7.45
N THR A 20 6.85 13.96 7.20
CA THR A 20 7.81 15.06 6.94
C THR A 20 7.84 15.49 5.47
N GLY A 21 7.20 14.72 4.58
CA GLY A 21 7.09 14.98 3.15
C GLY A 21 6.29 13.89 2.43
N PRO A 22 6.07 14.02 1.10
CA PRO A 22 5.26 13.08 0.33
C PRO A 22 5.82 11.66 0.34
N HIS A 23 5.03 10.69 0.83
CA HIS A 23 5.40 9.28 0.86
C HIS A 23 4.14 8.38 0.92
N VAL A 24 4.31 7.09 0.64
CA VAL A 24 3.26 6.07 0.80
C VAL A 24 3.60 5.19 1.99
N HIS A 25 2.69 5.12 2.96
CA HIS A 25 2.72 4.09 3.99
C HIS A 25 2.01 2.84 3.49
N TYR A 26 2.71 1.70 3.45
CA TYR A 26 2.17 0.44 2.95
C TYR A 26 2.40 -0.69 3.96
N GLU A 27 1.32 -1.38 4.31
CA GLU A 27 1.33 -2.48 5.27
C GLU A 27 0.56 -3.67 4.73
N VAL A 28 0.96 -4.87 5.17
CA VAL A 28 0.25 -6.11 4.89
C VAL A 28 -0.16 -6.74 6.21
N LEU A 29 -1.45 -7.02 6.33
CA LEU A 29 -2.04 -7.69 7.48
C LEU A 29 -2.55 -9.07 7.05
N VAL A 30 -2.05 -10.13 7.69
CA VAL A 30 -2.55 -11.50 7.52
C VAL A 30 -3.07 -11.97 8.86
N ASN A 31 -4.33 -12.40 8.92
CA ASN A 31 -4.99 -12.79 10.17
C ASN A 31 -4.82 -11.73 11.27
N ARG A 32 -4.97 -10.45 10.89
CA ARG A 32 -4.85 -9.27 11.78
C ARG A 32 -3.45 -9.05 12.38
N ARG A 33 -2.40 -9.66 11.84
CA ARG A 33 -1.01 -9.42 12.24
C ARG A 33 -0.23 -8.76 11.10
N HIS A 34 0.57 -7.76 11.45
CA HIS A 34 1.52 -7.17 10.51
C HIS A 34 2.55 -8.22 10.12
N VAL A 35 2.79 -8.35 8.82
CA VAL A 35 3.84 -9.20 8.26
C VAL A 35 4.78 -8.34 7.41
N ASN A 36 6.00 -8.82 7.17
CA ASN A 36 6.94 -8.11 6.31
C ASN A 36 6.35 -7.96 4.89
N PRO A 37 6.10 -6.74 4.39
CA PRO A 37 5.43 -6.52 3.11
C PRO A 37 6.31 -6.87 1.90
N LYS A 38 7.64 -7.06 2.08
CA LYS A 38 8.59 -7.28 0.98
C LYS A 38 8.20 -8.46 0.07
N GLY A 39 7.62 -9.52 0.62
CA GLY A 39 7.15 -10.69 -0.16
C GLY A 39 5.87 -10.46 -0.97
N TYR A 40 5.13 -9.38 -0.70
CA TYR A 40 3.90 -9.00 -1.39
C TYR A 40 4.10 -7.90 -2.43
N ILE A 41 5.28 -7.27 -2.41
CA ILE A 41 5.69 -6.33 -3.45
C ILE A 41 6.04 -7.17 -4.67
N HIS A 42 5.17 -7.12 -5.66
CA HIS A 42 5.49 -7.67 -6.97
C HIS A 42 6.31 -6.63 -7.73
N SER A 43 7.59 -6.93 -7.98
CA SER A 43 8.42 -6.18 -8.92
C SER A 43 7.92 -6.45 -10.34
N GLY A 44 6.83 -5.79 -10.71
CA GLY A 44 6.35 -5.76 -12.10
C GLY A 44 7.25 -4.87 -12.95
N LEU A 45 8.47 -5.32 -13.22
CA LEU A 45 8.95 -5.19 -14.59
C LEU A 45 8.07 -6.13 -15.40
N PHE A 46 7.54 -5.63 -16.50
CA PHE A 46 6.64 -6.36 -17.40
C PHE A 46 7.08 -7.80 -17.67
#